data_AF-A0A1I6PCY9-F1
#
_entry.id   AF-A0A1I6PCY9-F1
#
_cell.length_a   1.000
_cell.length_b   1.000
_cell.length_c   1.000
_cell.angle_alpha   90.00
_cell.angle_beta   90.00
_cell.angle_gamma   90.00
#
_symmetry.space_group_name_H-M   'P 1'
#
loop_
_entity.id
_entity.type
_entity.pdbx_description
1 polymer ?
#
loop_
_entity_poly.entity_id
_entity_poly.type
_entity_poly.pdbx_seq_one_letter_code
_entity_poly.pdbx_strand_id
1 'polypeptide(L)'
;MEWFTFSNMIASIKVGQKASTPGYSRTVIRKPDGLYWSSGLWKGRVVEIKDYLFSDIWTIYEDEESLIWLEYREEVEQKEQEMIKNQYEAEQERLRDERENSIVDNNKVWKNKDVY
;
A
#
# COMPACT_ATOMS: atom_id res chain seq x y z
N MET A 1 -20.72 12.10 4.57
CA MET A 1 -19.93 11.00 3.96
C MET A 1 -18.80 11.62 3.19
N GLU A 2 -17.60 11.08 3.34
CA GLU A 2 -16.43 11.49 2.57
C GLU A 2 -16.33 10.66 1.29
N TRP A 3 -15.94 11.30 0.20
CA TRP A 3 -15.79 10.67 -1.11
C TRP A 3 -14.31 10.54 -1.47
N PHE A 4 -13.94 9.36 -1.99
CA PHE A 4 -12.57 9.03 -2.35
C PHE A 4 -12.48 8.66 -3.82
N THR A 5 -11.39 9.05 -4.50
CA THR A 5 -10.98 8.35 -5.73
C THR A 5 -10.51 6.94 -5.37
N PHE A 6 -10.40 6.04 -6.35
CA PHE A 6 -9.93 4.68 -6.07
C PHE A 6 -8.59 4.64 -5.33
N SER A 7 -7.58 5.39 -5.78
CA SER A 7 -6.26 5.42 -5.11
C SER A 7 -6.34 5.91 -3.66
N ASN A 8 -7.11 6.99 -3.42
CA ASN A 8 -7.30 7.51 -2.06
C ASN A 8 -8.08 6.53 -1.17
N MET A 9 -9.05 5.81 -1.76
CA MET A 9 -9.80 4.77 -1.06
C MET A 9 -8.89 3.62 -0.66
N ILE A 10 -8.03 3.12 -1.56
CA ILE A 10 -7.06 2.05 -1.24
C ILE A 10 -6.12 2.45 -0.10
N ALA A 11 -5.68 3.71 -0.09
CA ALA A 11 -4.80 4.21 0.98
C ALA A 11 -5.54 4.39 2.33
N SER A 12 -6.87 4.58 2.31
CA SER A 12 -7.65 4.90 3.51
C SER A 12 -8.41 3.71 4.10
N ILE A 13 -8.77 2.72 3.29
CA ILE A 13 -9.60 1.59 3.70
C ILE A 13 -8.84 0.66 4.65
N LYS A 14 -9.44 0.39 5.81
CA LYS A 14 -8.87 -0.49 6.84
C LYS A 14 -9.33 -1.93 6.71
N VAL A 15 -8.60 -2.86 7.30
CA VAL A 15 -9.01 -4.27 7.35
C VAL A 15 -10.39 -4.41 7.99
N GLY A 16 -11.29 -5.15 7.34
CA GLY A 16 -12.70 -5.30 7.67
C GLY A 16 -13.62 -4.24 7.06
N GLN A 17 -13.12 -3.08 6.62
CA GLN A 17 -14.00 -2.06 6.04
C GLN A 17 -14.44 -2.42 4.63
N LYS A 18 -15.61 -1.90 4.27
CA LYS A 18 -16.14 -1.94 2.90
C LYS A 18 -16.00 -0.60 2.24
N ALA A 19 -15.91 -0.62 0.92
CA ALA A 19 -16.10 0.58 0.12
C ALA A 19 -17.10 0.33 -1.00
N SER A 20 -17.91 1.34 -1.31
CA SER A 20 -18.90 1.26 -2.38
C SER A 20 -18.90 2.50 -3.27
N THR A 21 -19.20 2.29 -4.54
CA THR A 21 -19.56 3.36 -5.46
C THR A 21 -20.97 3.89 -5.16
N PRO A 22 -21.35 5.09 -5.65
CA PRO A 22 -22.71 5.59 -5.57
C PRO A 22 -23.74 4.55 -6.03
N GLY A 23 -24.79 4.36 -5.23
CA GLY A 23 -25.85 3.39 -5.53
C GLY A 23 -25.44 1.92 -5.35
N TYR A 24 -24.29 1.64 -4.71
CA TYR A 24 -23.80 0.29 -4.43
C TYR A 24 -23.61 -0.58 -5.69
N SER A 25 -23.36 0.04 -6.84
CA SER A 25 -23.13 -0.69 -8.11
C SER A 25 -21.87 -1.55 -8.08
N ARG A 26 -20.89 -1.15 -7.27
CA ARG A 26 -19.68 -1.89 -6.93
C ARG A 26 -19.47 -1.80 -5.44
N THR A 27 -19.10 -2.93 -4.84
CA THR A 27 -18.76 -2.99 -3.42
C THR A 27 -17.56 -3.90 -3.23
N VAL A 28 -16.61 -3.42 -2.45
CA VAL A 28 -15.40 -4.14 -2.07
C VAL A 28 -15.31 -4.23 -0.55
N ILE A 29 -14.57 -5.22 -0.06
CA ILE A 29 -14.19 -5.37 1.35
C ILE A 29 -12.67 -5.58 1.43
N ARG A 30 -12.01 -4.87 2.35
CA ARG A 30 -10.61 -5.11 2.68
C ARG A 30 -10.54 -6.24 3.70
N LYS A 31 -9.98 -7.37 3.31
CA LYS A 31 -9.65 -8.50 4.20
C LYS A 31 -8.17 -8.44 4.57
N PRO A 32 -7.69 -9.23 5.55
CA PRO A 32 -6.27 -9.28 5.90
C PRO A 32 -5.32 -9.47 4.70
N ASP A 33 -5.72 -10.34 3.77
CA ASP A 33 -4.91 -10.78 2.64
C ASP A 33 -5.12 -9.99 1.34
N GLY A 34 -6.09 -9.07 1.30
CA GLY A 34 -6.28 -8.21 0.14
C GLY A 34 -7.65 -7.56 0.04
N LEU A 35 -7.93 -6.97 -1.13
CA LEU A 35 -9.22 -6.35 -1.44
C LEU A 35 -10.07 -7.30 -2.29
N TYR A 36 -11.32 -7.51 -1.88
CA TYR A 36 -12.23 -8.47 -2.51
C TYR A 36 -13.53 -7.80 -2.93
N TRP A 37 -14.11 -8.25 -4.04
CA TRP A 37 -15.48 -7.90 -4.40
C TRP A 37 -16.46 -8.51 -3.40
N SER A 38 -17.32 -7.70 -2.78
CA SER A 38 -18.32 -8.16 -1.80
C SER A 38 -19.71 -8.33 -2.40
N SER A 39 -19.96 -7.78 -3.59
CA SER A 39 -21.23 -7.86 -4.30
C SER A 39 -21.06 -8.09 -5.82
N GLY A 40 -22.17 -8.37 -6.50
CA GLY A 40 -22.20 -8.53 -7.96
C GLY A 40 -21.59 -9.83 -8.48
N LEU A 41 -21.38 -9.89 -9.81
CA LEU A 41 -20.91 -11.07 -10.53
C LEU A 41 -19.51 -11.54 -10.12
N TRP A 42 -18.70 -10.64 -9.57
CA TRP A 42 -17.33 -10.91 -9.18
C TRP A 42 -17.17 -11.21 -7.69
N LYS A 43 -18.27 -11.32 -6.94
CA LYS A 43 -18.26 -11.55 -5.48
C LYS A 43 -17.29 -12.67 -5.08
N GLY A 44 -16.47 -12.39 -4.09
CA GLY A 44 -15.48 -13.31 -3.54
C GLY A 44 -14.16 -13.36 -4.30
N ARG A 45 -14.04 -12.71 -5.47
CA ARG A 45 -12.78 -12.61 -6.20
C ARG A 45 -11.96 -11.42 -5.72
N VAL A 46 -10.63 -11.57 -5.81
CA VAL A 46 -9.68 -10.46 -5.56
C VAL A 46 -9.93 -9.37 -6.60
N VAL A 47 -9.87 -8.12 -6.16
CA VAL A 47 -9.99 -6.96 -7.03
C VAL A 47 -8.72 -6.83 -7.86
N GLU A 48 -8.85 -6.99 -9.17
CA GLU A 48 -7.81 -6.60 -10.12
C GLU A 48 -7.89 -5.10 -10.40
N ILE A 49 -6.75 -4.42 -10.37
CA ILE A 49 -6.70 -2.99 -10.70
C ILE A 49 -6.91 -2.84 -12.21
N LYS A 50 -8.04 -2.24 -12.60
CA LYS A 50 -8.42 -1.96 -13.98
C LYS A 50 -8.69 -0.47 -14.18
N ASP A 51 -8.60 -0.03 -15.43
CA ASP A 51 -8.79 1.36 -15.87
C ASP A 51 -10.08 2.00 -15.33
N TYR A 52 -11.20 1.28 -15.39
CA TYR A 52 -12.50 1.77 -14.96
C TYR A 52 -12.60 2.09 -13.46
N LEU A 53 -11.69 1.56 -12.62
CA LEU A 53 -11.70 1.85 -11.19
C LEU A 53 -11.23 3.28 -10.92
N PHE A 54 -10.33 3.81 -11.74
CA PHE A 54 -9.78 5.15 -11.54
C PHE A 54 -10.79 6.28 -11.81
N SER A 55 -11.87 5.99 -12.55
CA SER A 55 -12.98 6.92 -12.77
C SER A 55 -14.06 6.87 -11.68
N ASP A 56 -14.01 5.88 -10.79
CA ASP A 56 -15.02 5.71 -9.75
C ASP A 56 -14.73 6.59 -8.53
N ILE A 57 -15.80 7.07 -7.90
CA ILE A 57 -15.78 7.63 -6.56
C ILE A 57 -16.34 6.63 -5.56
N TRP A 58 -15.79 6.62 -4.36
CA TRP A 58 -16.05 5.60 -3.33
C TRP A 58 -16.38 6.25 -2.00
N THR A 59 -17.22 5.57 -1.21
CA THR A 59 -17.38 5.82 0.23
C THR A 59 -16.90 4.61 0.99
N ILE A 60 -16.27 4.82 2.14
CA ILE A 60 -15.84 3.74 3.06
C ILE A 60 -16.85 3.66 4.20
N TYR A 61 -17.19 2.44 4.60
CA TYR A 61 -18.12 2.16 5.69
C TYR A 61 -17.85 0.80 6.35
N GLU A 62 -18.53 0.53 7.46
CA GLU A 62 -18.50 -0.74 8.19
C GLU A 62 -19.93 -1.29 8.32
N ASP A 63 -20.08 -2.61 8.23
CA ASP A 63 -21.34 -3.33 8.48
C ASP A 63 -21.11 -4.65 9.26
N GLU A 64 -22.14 -5.48 9.42
CA GLU A 64 -22.02 -6.73 10.18
C GLU A 64 -20.94 -7.68 9.64
N GLU A 65 -20.72 -7.71 8.32
CA GLU A 65 -19.66 -8.54 7.72
C GLU A 65 -18.27 -7.97 8.00
N SER A 66 -18.17 -6.66 8.27
CA SER A 66 -16.92 -6.01 8.68
C SER A 66 -16.41 -6.51 10.03
N LEU A 67 -17.32 -6.87 10.94
CA LEU A 67 -16.97 -7.27 12.30
C LEU A 67 -16.09 -8.52 12.37
N ILE A 68 -16.25 -9.43 11.40
CA ILE A 68 -15.52 -10.71 11.32
C ILE A 68 -14.01 -10.47 11.21
N TRP A 69 -13.59 -9.36 10.59
CA TRP A 69 -12.18 -9.11 10.30
C TRP A 69 -11.53 -8.13 11.28
N LEU A 70 -12.29 -7.55 12.20
CA LEU A 70 -11.78 -6.55 13.14
C LEU A 70 -10.68 -7.11 14.04
N GLU A 71 -10.78 -8.39 14.42
CA GLU A 71 -9.78 -9.05 15.27
C GLU A 71 -8.38 -9.08 14.64
N TYR A 72 -8.29 -9.10 13.31
CA TYR A 72 -7.01 -9.14 12.58
C TYR A 72 -6.47 -7.76 12.23
N ARG A 73 -7.28 -6.69 12.38
CA ARG A 73 -6.96 -5.37 11.84
C ARG A 73 -5.64 -4.83 12.39
N GLU A 74 -5.50 -4.84 13.70
CA GLU A 74 -4.33 -4.25 14.36
C GLU A 74 -3.05 -5.01 14.00
N GLU A 75 -3.05 -6.34 14.09
CA GLU A 75 -1.87 -7.16 13.77
C GLU A 75 -1.43 -6.97 12.31
N VAL A 76 -2.38 -7.00 11.37
CA VAL A 76 -2.09 -6.88 9.93
C VAL A 76 -1.57 -5.48 9.61
N GLU A 77 -2.24 -4.43 10.10
CA GLU A 77 -1.84 -3.05 9.82
C GLU A 77 -0.48 -2.71 10.46
N GLN A 78 -0.18 -3.22 11.67
CA GLN A 78 1.14 -3.09 12.28
C GLN A 78 2.22 -3.78 11.44
N LYS A 79 1.98 -5.02 11.02
CA LYS A 79 2.91 -5.76 10.17
C LYS A 79 3.18 -5.05 8.83
N GLU A 80 2.16 -4.47 8.22
CA GLU A 80 2.30 -3.68 6.99
C GLU A 80 3.19 -2.44 7.21
N GLN A 81 3.00 -1.72 8.31
CA GLN A 81 3.83 -0.58 8.67
C GLN A 81 5.29 -0.97 8.94
N GLU A 82 5.51 -2.07 9.65
CA GLU A 82 6.85 -2.62 9.91
C GLU A 82 7.54 -2.99 8.60
N MET A 83 6.85 -3.65 7.66
CA MET A 83 7.41 -3.98 6.36
C MET A 83 7.82 -2.74 5.57
N ILE A 84 6.99 -1.69 5.55
CA ILE A 84 7.31 -0.42 4.88
C ILE A 84 8.54 0.23 5.52
N LYS A 85 8.58 0.25 6.86
CA LYS A 85 9.72 0.80 7.60
C LYS A 85 11.01 0.05 7.26
N ASN A 86 10.96 -1.28 7.26
CA ASN A 86 12.11 -2.12 6.93
C ASN A 86 12.60 -1.89 5.49
N GLN A 87 11.68 -1.75 4.52
CA GLN A 87 12.03 -1.42 3.14
C GLN A 87 12.70 -0.05 3.03
N TYR A 88 12.17 0.95 3.74
CA TYR A 88 12.75 2.28 3.76
C TYR A 88 14.15 2.30 4.38
N GLU A 89 14.34 1.63 5.51
CA GLU A 89 15.65 1.52 6.17
C GLU A 89 16.68 0.83 5.27
N ALA A 90 16.32 -0.26 4.59
CA ALA A 90 17.18 -0.95 3.64
C ALA A 90 17.60 -0.05 2.46
N GLU A 91 16.68 0.77 1.95
CA GLU A 91 17.00 1.72 0.89
C GLU A 91 17.94 2.83 1.38
N GLN A 92 17.76 3.32 2.61
CA GLN A 92 18.66 4.31 3.19
C GLN A 92 20.07 3.76 3.41
N GLU A 93 20.20 2.50 3.82
CA GLU A 93 21.48 1.82 3.96
C GLU A 93 22.19 1.70 2.60
N ARG A 94 21.48 1.24 1.57
CA ARG A 94 21.99 1.17 0.19
C ARG A 94 22.56 2.50 -0.29
N LEU A 95 21.85 3.60 -0.07
CA LEU A 95 22.29 4.94 -0.46
C LEU A 95 23.52 5.42 0.33
N ARG A 96 23.66 5.01 1.60
CA ARG A 96 24.87 5.32 2.39
C ARG A 96 26.08 4.57 1.86
N ASP A 97 25.94 3.28 1.59
CA ASP A 97 27.01 2.45 1.03
C ASP A 97 27.47 2.96 -0.34
N GLU A 98 26.52 3.32 -1.22
CA GLU A 98 26.83 3.94 -2.53
C GLU A 98 27.61 5.25 -2.35
N ARG A 99 27.21 6.08 -1.38
CA ARG A 99 27.91 7.33 -1.06
C ARG A 99 29.32 7.09 -0.53
N GLU A 100 29.49 6.19 0.44
CA GLU A 100 30.79 5.87 1.02
C GLU A 100 31.76 5.30 -0.01
N ASN A 101 31.28 4.37 -0.85
CA ASN A 101 32.07 3.81 -1.94
C ASN A 101 32.50 4.88 -2.95
N SER A 102 31.61 5.83 -3.30
CA SER A 102 31.96 6.94 -4.18
C SER A 102 33.06 7.86 -3.61
N ILE A 103 33.08 8.06 -2.28
CA ILE A 103 34.12 8.85 -1.60
C ILE A 103 35.46 8.10 -1.63
N VAL A 104 35.45 6.80 -1.36
CA VAL A 104 36.65 5.95 -1.40
C VAL A 104 37.28 5.96 -2.79
N ASP A 105 36.48 5.80 -3.84
CA ASP A 105 36.98 5.77 -5.22
C ASP A 105 37.52 7.14 -5.66
N ASN A 106 36.84 8.24 -5.30
CA ASN A 106 37.39 9.58 -5.52
C ASN A 106 38.75 9.75 -4.84
N ASN A 107 38.90 9.35 -3.58
CA ASN A 107 40.16 9.46 -2.85
C ASN A 107 41.30 8.62 -3.47
N LYS A 108 41.01 7.45 -4.05
CA LYS A 108 42.00 6.67 -4.81
C LYS A 108 42.46 7.41 -6.07
N VAL A 109 41.54 8.05 -6.79
CA VAL A 109 41.87 8.83 -8.00
C VAL A 109 42.78 10.02 -7.67
N TRP A 110 42.52 10.75 -6.58
CA TRP A 110 43.37 11.86 -6.14
C TRP A 110 44.76 11.38 -5.72
N LYS A 111 44.85 10.32 -4.89
CA LYS A 111 46.15 9.74 -4.50
C LYS A 111 47.01 9.29 -5.68
N ASN A 112 46.40 8.82 -6.77
CA ASN A 112 47.16 8.40 -7.96
C ASN A 112 47.60 9.57 -8.84
N LYS A 113 46.97 10.76 -8.73
CA LYS A 113 47.37 11.96 -9.47
C LYS A 113 48.56 12.67 -8.83
N ASP A 114 48.74 12.53 -7.51
CA ASP A 114 49.83 13.16 -6.76
C ASP A 114 51.18 12.41 -6.85
N VAL A 115 51.27 11.38 -7.71
CA VAL A 115 52.46 10.49 -7.86
C VAL A 115 53.29 10.81 -9.12
N TYR A 116 53.04 11.92 -9.81
CA TYR A 116 53.85 12.39 -10.95
C TYR A 116 54.34 13.83 -10.78
#